data_AF-A0A2W5KGC8-F1
#
_entry.id   AF-A0A2W5KGC8-F1
#
_cell.length_a   1.000
_cell.length_b   1.000
_cell.length_c   1.000
_cell.angle_alpha   90.00
_cell.angle_beta   90.00
_cell.angle_gamma   90.00
#
_symmetry.space_group_name_H-M   'P 1'
#
loop_
_entity.id
_entity.type
_entity.pdbx_description
1 polymer ?
#
loop_
_entity_poly.entity_id
_entity_poly.type
_entity_poly.pdbx_seq_one_letter_code
_entity_poly.pdbx_strand_id
1 'polypeptide(L)'
;MEGCCHCGAVRLSVPTRPKDVTECRCSICRRYGALWAYYQVDDVVITGETETYIWGRKAIEFHRCAACGCVMAWRPRGAYPECGVNARMLEGLDLDAIPRIVEDDASV
;
A
#
# COMPACT_ATOMS: atom_id res chain seq x y z
N MET A 1 -14.33 0.70 -1.94
CA MET A 1 -13.58 0.70 -3.22
C MET A 1 -12.75 -0.55 -3.24
N GLU A 2 -12.70 -1.20 -4.40
CA GLU A 2 -12.05 -2.49 -4.56
C GLU A 2 -10.72 -2.34 -5.32
N GLY A 3 -9.86 -3.32 -5.13
CA GLY A 3 -8.61 -3.45 -5.85
C GLY A 3 -8.12 -4.89 -5.87
N CYS A 4 -7.21 -5.20 -6.77
CA CYS A 4 -6.57 -6.49 -6.82
C CYS A 4 -5.14 -6.42 -7.34
N CYS A 5 -4.37 -7.47 -7.05
CA CYS A 5 -3.07 -7.65 -7.67
C CYS A 5 -3.22 -7.98 -9.15
N HIS A 6 -2.12 -7.97 -9.91
CA HIS A 6 -2.16 -8.25 -11.35
C HIS A 6 -2.80 -9.59 -11.72
N CYS A 7 -2.55 -10.66 -10.95
CA CYS A 7 -3.13 -11.97 -11.22
C CYS A 7 -4.52 -12.18 -10.59
N GLY A 8 -5.05 -11.20 -9.85
CA GLY A 8 -6.35 -11.28 -9.17
C GLY A 8 -6.42 -12.20 -7.94
N ALA A 9 -5.31 -12.88 -7.59
CA ALA A 9 -5.26 -13.82 -6.45
C ALA A 9 -5.34 -13.14 -5.08
N VAL A 10 -4.91 -11.87 -5.00
CA VAL A 10 -5.03 -11.04 -3.81
C VAL A 10 -5.95 -9.87 -4.13
N ARG A 11 -6.96 -9.69 -3.29
CA ARG A 11 -7.95 -8.61 -3.39
C ARG A 11 -7.88 -7.73 -2.16
N LEU A 12 -8.20 -6.46 -2.32
CA LEU A 12 -8.33 -5.54 -1.20
C LEU A 12 -9.57 -4.67 -1.35
N SER A 13 -10.10 -4.22 -0.21
CA SER A 13 -11.15 -3.21 -0.16
C SER A 13 -10.82 -2.12 0.86
N VAL A 14 -11.23 -0.90 0.54
CA VAL A 14 -11.06 0.31 1.37
C VAL A 14 -12.37 1.11 1.40
N PRO A 15 -12.68 1.88 2.44
CA PRO A 15 -14.01 2.45 2.61
C PRO A 15 -14.31 3.61 1.65
N THR A 16 -13.28 4.36 1.24
CA THR A 16 -13.45 5.61 0.48
C THR A 16 -12.34 5.80 -0.55
N ARG A 17 -12.56 6.72 -1.50
CA ARG A 17 -11.53 7.18 -2.44
C ARG A 17 -10.46 7.97 -1.70
N PRO A 18 -9.16 7.73 -1.97
CA PRO A 18 -8.11 8.53 -1.36
C PRO A 18 -8.16 9.97 -1.86
N LYS A 19 -7.95 10.92 -0.96
CA LYS A 19 -7.89 12.36 -1.28
C LYS A 19 -6.54 12.76 -1.85
N ASP A 20 -5.51 12.04 -1.48
CA ASP A 20 -4.12 12.22 -1.90
C ASP A 20 -3.42 10.85 -1.85
N VAL A 21 -2.25 10.78 -2.49
CA VAL A 21 -1.37 9.62 -2.41
C VAL A 21 0.06 10.07 -2.15
N THR A 22 0.79 9.26 -1.38
CA THR A 22 2.18 9.52 -1.03
C THR A 22 3.13 8.76 -1.97
N GLU A 23 4.01 9.49 -2.65
CA GLU A 23 5.23 8.97 -3.27
C GLU A 23 6.37 9.08 -2.27
N CYS A 24 6.57 8.01 -1.51
CA CYS A 24 7.76 7.88 -0.68
C CYS A 24 8.96 7.50 -1.57
N ARG A 25 10.06 8.25 -1.43
CA ARG A 25 11.31 8.05 -2.19
C ARG A 25 12.39 7.33 -1.41
N CYS A 26 12.06 6.76 -0.24
CA CYS A 26 12.99 5.89 0.47
C CYS A 26 13.43 4.71 -0.41
N SER A 27 14.53 4.06 -0.04
CA SER A 27 15.20 3.08 -0.89
C SER A 27 14.27 1.96 -1.37
N ILE A 28 13.36 1.48 -0.53
CA ILE A 28 12.42 0.42 -0.90
C ILE A 28 11.21 0.94 -1.67
N CYS A 29 10.61 2.05 -1.26
CA CYS A 29 9.41 2.60 -1.90
C CYS A 29 9.69 3.06 -3.34
N ARG A 30 10.86 3.65 -3.61
CA ARG A 30 11.29 3.98 -4.98
C ARG A 30 11.39 2.73 -5.88
N ARG A 31 11.79 1.58 -5.32
CA ARG A 31 11.91 0.31 -6.08
C ARG A 31 10.55 -0.35 -6.30
N TYR A 32 9.63 -0.22 -5.35
CA TYR A 32 8.26 -0.69 -5.51
C TYR A 32 7.44 0.18 -6.45
N GLY A 33 7.78 1.47 -6.61
CA GLY A 33 7.01 2.41 -7.43
C GLY A 33 5.58 2.61 -6.90
N ALA A 34 5.36 2.31 -5.61
CA ALA A 34 4.06 2.38 -4.97
C ALA A 34 3.62 3.85 -4.77
N LEU A 35 2.30 4.04 -4.78
CA LEU A 35 1.65 5.27 -4.35
C LEU A 35 0.81 4.92 -3.13
N TRP A 36 1.15 5.42 -1.95
CA TRP A 36 0.49 5.02 -0.72
C TRP A 36 -0.73 5.88 -0.45
N ALA A 37 -1.89 5.25 -0.40
CA ALA A 37 -3.11 5.82 0.15
C ALA A 37 -3.27 5.34 1.60
N TYR A 38 -3.41 6.26 2.55
CA TYR A 38 -3.46 5.93 3.97
C TYR A 38 -4.90 5.72 4.46
N TYR A 39 -5.08 4.70 5.28
CA TYR A 39 -6.36 4.30 5.88
C TYR A 39 -6.13 3.75 7.29
N GLN A 40 -7.19 3.64 8.08
CA GLN A 40 -7.13 2.88 9.33
C GLN A 40 -6.94 1.38 9.02
N VAL A 41 -6.15 0.69 9.84
CA VAL A 41 -5.85 -0.74 9.73
C VAL A 41 -7.13 -1.59 9.66
N ASP A 42 -8.13 -1.22 10.45
CA ASP A 42 -9.42 -1.92 10.58
C ASP A 42 -10.37 -1.65 9.41
N ASP A 43 -10.14 -0.58 8.65
CA ASP A 43 -10.94 -0.23 7.47
C ASP A 43 -10.47 -0.94 6.19
N VAL A 44 -9.28 -1.56 6.23
CA VAL A 44 -8.68 -2.22 5.06
C VAL A 44 -8.79 -3.73 5.18
N VAL A 45 -9.56 -4.33 4.27
CA VAL A 45 -9.66 -5.78 4.13
C VAL A 45 -8.73 -6.24 3.01
N ILE A 46 -7.91 -7.26 3.27
CA ILE A 46 -7.08 -7.92 2.26
C ILE A 46 -7.42 -9.41 2.32
N THR A 47 -7.74 -10.01 1.17
CA THR A 47 -8.03 -11.44 1.04
C THR A 47 -7.11 -12.09 0.01
N GLY A 48 -6.84 -13.38 0.20
CA GLY A 48 -5.84 -14.12 -0.57
C GLY A 48 -4.50 -14.24 0.14
N GLU A 49 -3.60 -15.04 -0.44
CA GLU A 49 -2.29 -15.32 0.16
C GLU A 49 -1.27 -14.22 -0.15
N THR A 50 -0.64 -13.69 0.90
CA THR A 50 0.42 -12.69 0.79
C THR A 50 1.68 -13.14 1.49
N GLU A 51 2.82 -12.78 0.93
CA GLU A 51 4.10 -12.80 1.63
C GLU A 51 4.40 -11.43 2.23
N THR A 52 5.15 -11.40 3.34
CA THR A 52 5.59 -10.16 3.97
C THR A 52 7.09 -9.92 3.79
N TYR A 53 7.46 -8.67 3.60
CA TYR A 53 8.84 -8.21 3.64
C TYR A 53 9.02 -7.12 4.70
N ILE A 54 10.01 -7.29 5.56
CA ILE A 54 10.31 -6.37 6.67
C ILE A 54 11.75 -5.88 6.50
N TRP A 55 11.94 -4.57 6.58
CA TRP A 55 13.23 -3.92 6.39
C TRP A 55 13.41 -2.72 7.35
N GLY A 56 14.64 -2.24 7.46
CA GLY A 56 14.96 -1.00 8.19
C GLY A 56 14.66 -1.15 9.67
N ARG A 57 13.95 -0.16 10.24
CA ARG A 57 13.53 -0.19 11.66
C ARG A 57 12.57 -1.30 12.02
N LYS A 58 12.09 -2.07 11.03
CA LYS A 58 11.12 -3.14 11.22
C LYS A 58 9.81 -2.61 11.84
N ALA A 59 9.47 -1.35 11.57
CA ALA A 59 8.25 -0.71 12.07
C ALA A 59 7.02 -1.04 11.21
N ILE A 60 7.22 -1.47 9.97
CA ILE A 60 6.16 -1.86 9.04
C ILE A 60 6.54 -3.16 8.32
N GLU A 61 5.53 -3.86 7.81
CA GLU A 61 5.65 -5.01 6.93
C GLU A 61 4.95 -4.74 5.60
N PHE A 62 5.63 -5.03 4.50
CA PHE A 62 5.08 -4.89 3.15
C PHE A 62 4.43 -6.20 2.72
N HIS A 63 3.12 -6.19 2.47
CA HIS A 63 2.38 -7.34 1.94
C HIS A 63 2.44 -7.35 0.42
N ARG A 64 2.88 -8.46 -0.16
CA ARG A 64 2.89 -8.67 -1.61
C ARG A 64 2.20 -9.97 -1.99
N CYS A 65 1.62 -10.01 -3.17
CA CYS A 65 1.05 -11.24 -3.71
C CYS A 65 2.16 -12.28 -3.94
N ALA A 66 2.00 -13.47 -3.38
CA ALA A 66 2.97 -14.56 -3.53
C ALA A 66 3.10 -15.04 -5.00
N ALA A 67 2.03 -14.89 -5.80
CA ALA A 67 1.99 -15.39 -7.17
C ALA A 67 2.57 -14.40 -8.21
N CYS A 68 2.26 -13.10 -8.11
CA CYS A 68 2.70 -12.10 -9.11
C CYS A 68 3.66 -11.04 -8.56
N GLY A 69 3.92 -11.02 -7.25
CA GLY A 69 4.85 -10.08 -6.63
C GLY A 69 4.34 -8.64 -6.45
N CYS A 70 3.13 -8.31 -6.91
CA CYS A 70 2.54 -6.97 -6.70
C CYS A 70 2.48 -6.64 -5.21
N VAL A 71 3.02 -5.48 -4.83
CA VAL A 71 2.96 -4.95 -3.47
C VAL A 71 1.60 -4.32 -3.24
N MET A 72 0.85 -4.89 -2.30
CA MET A 72 -0.56 -4.56 -2.06
C MET A 72 -0.72 -3.47 -1.02
N ALA A 73 0.01 -3.59 0.08
CA ALA A 73 -0.07 -2.66 1.20
C ALA A 73 1.20 -2.75 2.06
N TRP A 74 1.38 -1.78 2.95
CA TRP A 74 2.17 -1.97 4.16
C TRP A 74 1.25 -1.93 5.38
N ARG A 75 1.56 -2.72 6.41
CA ARG A 75 0.90 -2.68 7.73
C ARG A 75 1.92 -2.36 8.83
N PRO A 76 1.52 -1.67 9.90
CA PRO A 76 2.41 -1.38 11.01
C PRO A 76 2.68 -2.63 11.85
N ARG A 77 3.92 -2.75 12.34
CA ARG A 77 4.32 -3.72 13.36
C ARG A 77 4.22 -3.06 14.73
N GLY A 78 3.00 -2.99 15.27
CA GLY A 78 2.71 -2.36 16.55
C GLY A 78 1.32 -1.75 16.58
N ALA A 79 1.06 -0.88 17.56
CA ALA A 79 -0.25 -0.26 17.77
C ALA A 79 -0.47 1.02 16.94
N TYR A 80 0.31 1.24 15.88
CA TYR A 80 0.05 2.37 14.99
C TYR A 80 -1.25 2.09 14.22
N PRO A 81 -2.21 3.02 14.16
CA PRO A 81 -3.55 2.70 13.70
C PRO A 81 -3.70 2.75 12.18
N GLU A 82 -2.73 3.31 11.45
CA GLU A 82 -2.82 3.48 10.00
C GLU A 82 -1.98 2.47 9.22
N CYS A 83 -2.43 2.17 8.02
CA CYS A 83 -1.73 1.38 7.02
C CYS A 83 -1.72 2.13 5.69
N GLY A 84 -0.85 1.71 4.76
CA GLY A 84 -0.81 2.26 3.41
C GLY A 84 -1.18 1.22 2.38
N VAL A 85 -2.22 1.50 1.60
CA VAL A 85 -2.61 0.70 0.45
C VAL A 85 -1.92 1.24 -0.79
N ASN A 86 -1.38 0.36 -1.62
CA ASN A 86 -0.83 0.77 -2.91
C ASN A 86 -1.99 1.16 -3.84
N ALA A 87 -2.18 2.47 -4.04
CA ALA A 87 -3.26 3.04 -4.83
C ALA A 87 -3.24 2.56 -6.29
N ARG A 88 -2.10 2.06 -6.79
CA ARG A 88 -2.01 1.44 -8.12
C ARG A 88 -2.81 0.13 -8.25
N MET A 89 -3.18 -0.48 -7.13
CA MET A 89 -4.00 -1.69 -7.09
C MET A 89 -5.50 -1.38 -7.05
N LEU A 90 -5.89 -0.13 -6.78
CA LEU A 90 -7.29 0.28 -6.71
C LEU A 90 -7.87 0.42 -8.12
N GLU A 91 -9.00 -0.24 -8.36
CA GLU A 91 -9.66 -0.24 -9.65
C GLU A 91 -10.41 1.08 -9.89
N GLY A 92 -10.39 1.58 -11.13
CA GLY A 92 -11.11 2.78 -11.53
C GLY A 92 -10.55 4.09 -10.95
N LEU A 93 -9.35 4.06 -10.36
CA LEU A 93 -8.71 5.25 -9.80
C LEU A 93 -7.90 5.99 -10.88
N ASP A 94 -8.34 7.20 -11.24
CA ASP A 94 -7.52 8.13 -12.00
C ASP A 94 -6.45 8.74 -11.09
N LEU A 95 -5.22 8.22 -11.20
CA LEU A 95 -4.08 8.63 -10.39
C LEU A 95 -3.54 10.01 -10.79
N ASP A 96 -3.74 10.44 -12.04
CA ASP A 96 -3.26 11.75 -12.50
C ASP A 96 -4.14 12.88 -11.96
N ALA A 97 -5.40 12.56 -11.64
CA ALA A 97 -6.34 13.47 -10.98
C ALA A 97 -6.22 13.53 -9.44
N ILE A 98 -5.29 12.77 -8.83
CA ILE A 98 -5.14 12.72 -7.37
C ILE A 98 -3.87 13.46 -6.94
N PRO A 99 -3.97 14.41 -5.98
CA PRO A 99 -2.80 15.07 -5.41
C PRO A 99 -1.73 14.10 -4.94
N ARG A 100 -0.48 14.38 -5.32
CA ARG A 100 0.68 13.57 -4.97
C ARG A 100 1.53 14.30 -3.93
N ILE A 101 1.64 13.70 -2.75
CA ILE A 101 2.55 14.15 -1.70
C ILE A 101 3.87 13.42 -1.91
N VAL A 102 4.97 14.16 -1.97
CA VAL A 102 6.31 13.59 -2.18
C VAL A 102 7.06 13.63 -0.85
N GLU A 103 7.54 12.48 -0.40
CA GLU A 103 8.31 12.35 0.84
C GLU A 103 9.67 11.72 0.54
N ASP A 104 10.75 12.40 0.95
CA ASP A 104 12.11 11.93 0.67
C ASP A 104 12.58 10.84 1.65
N ASP A 105 11.97 10.73 2.83
CA ASP A 105 12.18 9.60 3.73
C ASP A 105 11.05 9.46 4.77
N ALA A 106 10.19 8.44 4.63
CA ALA A 106 9.22 8.07 5.68
C ALA A 106 9.85 7.14 6.74
N SER A 107 11.14 6.81 6.60
CA SER A 107 11.91 5.98 7.52
C SER A 107 12.54 6.81 8.65
N VAL A 108 12.01 7.99 8.99
CA VAL A 108 12.48 8.84 10.12
C VAL A 108 11.68 8.59 11.39
#